data_AF-A0A8T5P137-F1
#
_entry.id   AF-A0A8T5P137-F1
#
_cell.length_a   1.000
_cell.length_b   1.000
_cell.length_c   1.000
_cell.angle_alpha   90.00
_cell.angle_beta   90.00
_cell.angle_gamma   90.00
#
_symmetry.space_group_name_H-M   'P 1'
#
loop_
_entity.id
_entity.type
_entity.pdbx_description
1 polymer ?
#
loop_
_entity_poly.entity_id
_entity_poly.type
_entity_poly.pdbx_seq_one_letter_code
_entity_poly.pdbx_strand_id
1 'polypeptide(L)'
;MNDKDIEEIQTIETEIGGIKKSLKKFKRKCTVVRVAQAKGWRNVVVQDSKTNKKYFFGKVVNSPPEINPGDEMFIGYEELPYELPVKLKIILMTLDGFQVDWTMV
;
A
#
# COMPACT_ATOMS: atom_id res chain seq x y z
N MET A 1 -5.72 -23.69 -0.35
CA MET A 1 -4.98 -22.45 -0.06
C MET A 1 -5.19 -21.56 -1.27
N ASN A 2 -6.09 -20.57 -1.21
CA ASN A 2 -6.51 -19.81 -2.39
C ASN A 2 -5.62 -18.57 -2.56
N ASP A 3 -4.87 -18.48 -3.65
CA ASP A 3 -4.05 -17.31 -4.02
C ASP A 3 -4.88 -16.16 -4.63
N LYS A 4 -6.21 -16.16 -4.46
CA LYS A 4 -7.13 -15.17 -5.05
C LYS A 4 -7.06 -13.77 -4.42
N ASP A 5 -6.31 -13.60 -3.33
CA ASP A 5 -6.27 -12.32 -2.60
C ASP A 5 -5.08 -11.43 -3.00
N ILE A 6 -4.17 -11.92 -3.84
CA ILE A 6 -3.02 -11.16 -4.35
C ILE A 6 -3.16 -11.04 -5.87
N GLU A 7 -3.35 -9.82 -6.34
CA GLU A 7 -3.33 -9.52 -7.77
C GLU A 7 -2.03 -8.82 -8.12
N GLU A 8 -1.23 -9.43 -9.00
CA GLU A 8 -0.14 -8.73 -9.68
C GLU A 8 -0.76 -7.74 -10.67
N ILE A 9 -0.55 -6.45 -10.45
CA ILE A 9 -1.20 -5.39 -11.24
C ILE A 9 -0.28 -4.91 -12.35
N GLN A 10 1.02 -4.88 -12.08
CA GLN A 10 1.99 -4.30 -12.99
C GLN A 10 3.39 -4.83 -12.70
N THR A 11 4.06 -5.30 -13.73
CA THR A 11 5.51 -5.54 -13.72
C THR A 11 6.16 -4.58 -14.71
N ILE A 12 7.04 -3.71 -14.22
CA ILE A 12 7.83 -2.79 -15.05
C ILE A 12 9.26 -3.29 -15.04
N GLU A 13 9.79 -3.60 -16.22
CA GLU A 13 11.22 -3.85 -16.39
C GLU A 13 11.92 -2.54 -16.76
N THR A 14 12.99 -2.20 -16.05
CA THR A 14 13.79 -1.02 -16.36
C THR A 14 15.27 -1.36 -16.22
N GLU A 15 16.06 -0.89 -17.18
CA GLU A 15 17.51 -1.04 -17.17
C GLU A 15 18.14 0.28 -16.71
N ILE A 16 18.77 0.26 -15.53
CA ILE A 16 19.46 1.43 -14.98
C ILE A 16 20.92 1.02 -14.77
N GLY A 17 21.83 1.60 -15.56
CA GLY A 17 23.27 1.32 -15.44
C GLY A 17 23.68 -0.11 -15.79
N GLY A 18 22.99 -0.76 -16.73
CA GLY A 18 23.29 -2.14 -17.16
C GLY A 18 22.74 -3.25 -16.27
N ILE A 19 22.00 -2.90 -15.21
CA ILE A 19 21.29 -3.86 -14.35
C ILE A 19 19.81 -3.85 -14.76
N LYS A 20 19.31 -4.99 -15.24
CA LYS A 20 17.87 -5.21 -15.44
C LYS A 20 17.19 -5.33 -14.08
N LYS A 21 16.23 -4.45 -13.80
CA LYS A 21 15.42 -4.48 -12.58
C LYS A 21 13.96 -4.68 -12.96
N SER A 22 13.28 -5.57 -12.26
CA SER A 22 11.84 -5.79 -12.37
C SER A 22 11.15 -5.20 -11.15
N LEU A 23 10.33 -4.17 -11.35
CA LEU A 23 9.46 -3.62 -10.33
C LEU A 23 8.14 -4.38 -10.39
N LYS A 24 7.84 -5.20 -9.38
CA LYS A 24 6.56 -5.90 -9.28
C LYS A 24 5.63 -5.16 -8.34
N LYS A 25 4.46 -4.78 -8.83
CA LYS A 25 3.37 -4.21 -8.01
C LYS A 25 2.30 -5.26 -7.81
N PHE A 26 2.10 -5.65 -6.56
CA PHE A 26 0.99 -6.51 -6.15
C PHE A 26 0.04 -5.70 -5.28
N LYS A 27 -1.28 -5.84 -5.47
CA LYS A 27 -2.26 -5.41 -4.46
C LYS A 27 -2.80 -6.60 -3.69
N ARG A 28 -3.17 -6.33 -2.45
CA ARG A 28 -3.89 -7.25 -1.58
C ARG A 28 -4.97 -6.50 -0.81
N LYS A 29 -6.10 -7.17 -0.56
CA LYS A 29 -7.17 -6.61 0.28
C LYS A 29 -6.68 -6.34 1.70
N CYS A 30 -7.15 -5.25 2.26
CA CYS A 30 -6.95 -4.87 3.64
C CYS A 30 -8.21 -4.18 4.18
N THR A 31 -8.34 -4.16 5.50
CA THR A 31 -9.45 -3.49 6.17
C THR A 31 -8.92 -2.35 7.02
N VAL A 32 -9.57 -1.19 6.96
CA VAL A 32 -9.26 -0.06 7.83
C VAL A 32 -9.68 -0.41 9.26
N VAL A 33 -8.74 -0.41 10.19
CA VAL A 33 -9.01 -0.75 11.61
C VAL A 33 -9.02 0.49 12.51
N ARG A 34 -8.39 1.59 12.08
CA ARG A 34 -8.40 2.84 12.83
C ARG A 34 -8.20 4.02 11.90
N VAL A 35 -8.93 5.09 12.17
CA VAL A 35 -8.73 6.40 11.56
C VAL A 35 -8.64 7.43 12.68
N ALA A 36 -7.64 8.31 12.62
CA ALA A 36 -7.52 9.44 13.53
C ALA A 36 -7.23 10.70 12.72
N GLN A 37 -8.08 11.73 12.86
CA GLN A 37 -7.88 12.98 12.16
C GLN A 37 -6.73 13.78 12.77
N ALA A 38 -5.91 14.37 11.92
CA ALA A 38 -4.76 15.19 12.29
C ALA A 38 -4.65 16.39 11.34
N LYS A 39 -5.33 17.51 11.68
CA LYS A 39 -5.36 18.73 10.85
C LYS A 39 -5.85 18.43 9.42
N GLY A 40 -5.04 18.75 8.40
CA GLY A 40 -5.33 18.49 6.98
C GLY A 40 -5.12 17.04 6.53
N TRP A 41 -4.76 16.15 7.45
CA TRP A 41 -4.45 14.74 7.17
C TRP A 41 -5.25 13.80 8.06
N ARG A 42 -5.26 12.52 7.70
CA ARG A 42 -5.77 11.41 8.49
C ARG A 42 -4.64 10.41 8.71
N ASN A 43 -4.52 9.96 9.94
CA ASN A 43 -3.74 8.78 10.27
C ASN A 43 -4.64 7.56 10.07
N VAL A 44 -4.26 6.66 9.19
CA VAL A 44 -5.02 5.45 8.86
C VAL A 44 -4.18 4.23 9.22
N VAL A 45 -4.79 3.32 9.96
CA VAL A 45 -4.23 1.99 10.20
C VAL A 45 -5.09 0.99 9.46
N VAL A 46 -4.44 0.16 8.66
CA VAL A 46 -5.10 -0.96 7.98
C VAL A 46 -4.51 -2.27 8.46
N GLN A 47 -5.31 -3.33 8.38
CA GLN A 47 -4.89 -4.69 8.61
C GLN A 47 -4.94 -5.47 7.30
N ASP A 48 -3.81 -6.07 6.94
CA ASP A 48 -3.72 -7.01 5.82
C ASP A 48 -4.56 -8.25 6.15
N SER A 49 -5.55 -8.54 5.32
CA SER A 49 -6.49 -9.66 5.51
C SER A 49 -5.80 -11.04 5.43
N LYS A 50 -4.65 -11.17 4.76
CA LYS A 50 -3.90 -12.44 4.62
C LYS A 50 -2.90 -12.64 5.75
N THR A 51 -2.16 -11.61 6.13
CA THR A 51 -1.07 -11.75 7.12
C THR A 51 -1.45 -11.29 8.53
N ASN A 52 -2.60 -10.63 8.68
CA ASN A 52 -3.01 -9.94 9.91
C ASN A 52 -2.01 -8.87 10.40
N LYS A 53 -1.03 -8.49 9.57
CA LYS A 53 -0.12 -7.38 9.88
C LYS A 53 -0.86 -6.06 9.77
N LYS A 54 -0.50 -5.13 10.65
CA LYS A 54 -1.03 -3.77 10.63
C LYS A 54 0.00 -2.82 10.02
N TYR A 55 -0.49 -1.93 9.18
CA TYR A 55 0.32 -0.88 8.54
C TYR A 55 -0.25 0.49 8.89
N PHE A 56 0.64 1.42 9.20
CA PHE A 56 0.30 2.79 9.58
C PHE A 56 0.66 3.75 8.45
N PHE A 57 -0.33 4.57 8.07
CA PHE A 57 -0.24 5.61 7.06
C PHE A 57 -0.55 6.94 7.74
N GLY A 58 0.43 7.84 7.80
CA GLY A 58 0.36 9.06 8.59
C GLY A 58 -0.03 10.32 7.81
N LYS A 59 -0.13 10.23 6.48
CA LYS A 59 -0.32 11.39 5.60
C LYS A 59 -1.40 11.11 4.56
N VAL A 60 -2.45 10.41 4.94
CA VAL A 60 -3.63 10.24 4.10
C VAL A 60 -4.35 11.59 4.00
N VAL A 61 -4.59 12.07 2.79
CA VAL A 61 -5.23 13.39 2.57
C VAL A 61 -6.64 13.39 3.15
N ASN A 62 -7.03 14.47 3.83
CA ASN A 62 -8.39 14.64 4.37
C ASN A 62 -9.42 15.10 3.31
N SER A 63 -9.18 14.82 2.02
CA SER A 63 -10.13 15.04 0.93
C SER A 63 -11.02 13.82 0.73
N PRO A 64 -12.15 13.94 0.02
CA PRO A 64 -12.89 12.77 -0.46
C PRO A 64 -11.96 11.81 -1.24
N PRO A 65 -12.18 10.48 -1.14
CA PRO A 65 -13.25 9.81 -0.40
C PRO A 65 -13.06 9.84 1.13
N GLU A 66 -14.18 9.73 1.86
CA GLU A 66 -14.12 9.50 3.31
C GLU A 66 -13.61 8.08 3.57
N ILE A 67 -12.74 7.93 4.59
CA ILE A 67 -12.16 6.64 4.97
C ILE A 67 -12.54 6.42 6.43
N ASN A 68 -13.24 5.33 6.69
CA ASN A 68 -13.79 4.96 7.98
C ASN A 68 -13.27 3.60 8.45
N PRO A 69 -13.23 3.34 9.76
CA PRO A 69 -13.00 2.00 10.28
C PRO A 69 -14.05 1.01 9.72
N GLY A 70 -13.58 -0.14 9.22
CA GLY A 70 -14.39 -1.14 8.55
C GLY A 70 -14.29 -1.12 7.02
N ASP A 71 -13.80 -0.02 6.43
CA ASP A 71 -13.70 0.08 4.97
C ASP A 71 -12.69 -0.92 4.40
N GLU A 72 -13.04 -1.47 3.23
CA GLU A 72 -12.14 -2.30 2.44
C GLU A 72 -11.29 -1.43 1.51
N MET A 73 -9.99 -1.72 1.49
CA MET A 73 -9.00 -1.02 0.66
C MET A 73 -7.99 -2.03 0.12
N PHE A 74 -7.05 -1.56 -0.71
CA PHE A 74 -5.92 -2.33 -1.19
C PHE A 74 -4.61 -1.82 -0.60
N ILE A 75 -3.74 -2.74 -0.18
CA ILE A 75 -2.31 -2.45 0.02
C ILE A 75 -1.51 -2.94 -1.18
N GLY A 76 -0.70 -2.04 -1.73
CA GLY A 76 0.29 -2.28 -2.77
C GLY A 76 1.65 -2.55 -2.16
N TYR A 77 2.44 -3.42 -2.78
CA TYR A 77 3.85 -3.63 -2.44
C TYR A 77 4.71 -3.22 -3.64
N GLU A 78 5.71 -2.39 -3.37
CA GLU A 78 6.69 -1.92 -4.35
C GLU A 78 8.09 -2.14 -3.79
N GLU A 79 8.87 -3.00 -4.45
CA GLU A 79 10.28 -3.20 -4.12
C GLU A 79 11.08 -1.97 -4.56
N LEU A 80 11.85 -1.40 -3.64
CA LEU A 80 12.68 -0.23 -3.97
C LEU A 80 13.95 -0.68 -4.70
N PRO A 81 14.37 0.03 -5.76
CA PRO A 81 15.46 -0.41 -6.64
C PRO A 81 16.87 -0.25 -6.03
N TYR A 82 17.01 -0.04 -4.71
CA TYR A 82 18.30 0.25 -4.06
C TYR A 82 18.53 -0.64 -2.83
N GLU A 83 19.80 -0.84 -2.46
CA GLU A 83 20.19 -1.43 -1.17
C GLU A 83 19.98 -0.42 -0.02
N LEU A 84 18.74 0.05 0.13
CA LEU A 84 18.35 0.76 1.33
C LEU A 84 18.10 -0.28 2.44
N PRO A 85 18.33 0.09 3.73
CA PRO A 85 18.04 -0.80 4.86
C PRO A 85 16.58 -1.27 4.85
N VAL A 86 15.69 -0.42 4.30
CA VAL A 86 14.27 -0.67 4.13
C VAL A 86 14.00 -0.98 2.66
N LYS A 87 13.53 -2.20 2.37
CA LYS A 87 13.45 -2.75 1.01
C LYS A 87 12.08 -2.63 0.36
N LEU A 88 11.04 -2.31 1.14
CA LEU A 88 9.66 -2.41 0.70
C LEU A 88 8.88 -1.14 0.98
N LYS A 89 8.36 -0.54 -0.09
CA LYS A 89 7.36 0.51 -0.01
C LYS A 89 5.98 -0.14 -0.05
N ILE A 90 5.15 0.22 0.92
CA ILE A 90 3.77 -0.23 1.01
C ILE A 90 2.87 0.96 0.67
N ILE A 91 1.97 0.76 -0.28
CA ILE A 91 1.10 1.79 -0.83
C ILE A 91 -0.32 1.50 -0.36
N LEU A 92 -1.05 2.50 0.13
CA LEU A 92 -2.48 2.36 0.41
C LEU A 92 -3.28 2.88 -0.79
N MET A 93 -4.25 2.10 -1.25
CA MET A 93 -5.09 2.41 -2.39
C MET A 93 -6.56 2.16 -2.08
N THR A 94 -7.43 2.98 -2.63
CA THR A 94 -8.89 2.73 -2.67
C THR A 94 -9.22 1.59 -3.64
N LEU A 95 -10.47 1.10 -3.61
CA LEU A 95 -10.90 -0.04 -4.42
C LEU A 95 -10.91 0.24 -5.94
N ASP A 96 -11.06 1.50 -6.33
CA ASP A 96 -10.93 1.99 -7.71
C ASP A 96 -9.47 2.13 -8.17
N GLY A 97 -8.50 1.85 -7.29
CA GLY A 97 -7.06 1.86 -7.60
C GLY A 97 -6.35 3.19 -7.37
N PHE A 98 -7.03 4.20 -6.81
CA PHE A 98 -6.39 5.47 -6.48
C PHE A 98 -5.48 5.34 -5.25
N GLN A 99 -4.22 5.80 -5.37
CA GLN A 99 -3.27 5.80 -4.27
C GLN A 99 -3.57 6.95 -3.31
N VAL A 100 -3.76 6.64 -2.02
CA VAL A 100 -4.09 7.63 -0.99
C VAL A 100 -2.88 8.02 -0.11
N ASP A 101 -1.95 7.09 0.14
CA ASP A 101 -0.70 7.33 0.88
C ASP A 101 0.27 6.16 0.66
N TRP A 102 1.48 6.26 1.20
CA TRP A 102 2.45 5.16 1.26
C TRP A 102 3.31 5.23 2.53
N THR A 103 3.91 4.10 2.88
CA THR A 103 4.83 3.97 4.02
C THR A 103 5.97 3.01 3.68
N MET A 104 7.02 2.99 4.50
CA MET A 104 8.16 2.09 4.37
C MET A 104 8.28 1.25 5.64
N VAL A 105 8.62 -0.03 5.49
CA VAL A 105 8.73 -0.99 6.60
C VAL A 105 10.00 -1.82 6.48
#